data_AF-A0A949Z3P8-F1
#
_entry.id   AF-A0A949Z3P8-F1
#
_cell.length_a   1.000
_cell.length_b   1.000
_cell.length_c   1.000
_cell.angle_alpha   90.00
_cell.angle_beta   90.00
_cell.angle_gamma   90.00
#
_symmetry.space_group_name_H-M   'P 1'
#
loop_
_entity.id
_entity.type
_entity.pdbx_description
1 polymer ?
#
loop_
_entity_poly.entity_id
_entity_poly.type
_entity_poly.pdbx_seq_one_letter_code
_entity_poly.pdbx_strand_id
1 'polypeptide(L)'
;IPVRQRPKVAAATFQGNESNTGTVAREPVRIQTEDWGSVLFRFANGARGSMCVSQVTAGRKNQLTFEIAGSEGSLAWNSEHPNDLWLGHRDKPNQLLIRDPSLLAPEVRAFANYPGGHNEGFPDTFKQLYRAIYQYLAEGDFSRPRIFAGFEDGHEEVLLCEAILESHRTQTWVPIKRNQKS
;
A
#
# COMPACT_ATOMS: atom_id res chain seq x y z
N ILE A 1 3.52 -7.32 24.00
CA ILE A 1 4.50 -7.13 25.10
C ILE A 1 4.88 -5.65 25.13
N PRO A 2 4.59 -4.90 26.20
CA PRO A 2 4.74 -3.44 26.23
C PRO A 2 6.20 -2.98 26.31
N VAL A 3 7.14 -3.89 26.60
CA VAL A 3 8.58 -3.61 26.65
C VAL A 3 9.32 -4.57 25.70
N ARG A 4 10.05 -4.04 24.72
CA ARG A 4 10.88 -4.81 23.79
C ARG A 4 12.36 -4.54 24.05
N GLN A 5 13.21 -5.47 23.66
CA GLN A 5 14.66 -5.35 23.79
C GLN A 5 15.24 -4.82 22.46
N ARG A 6 15.80 -3.60 22.44
CA ARG A 6 16.50 -3.08 21.26
C ARG A 6 18.01 -3.19 21.42
N PRO A 7 18.78 -3.41 20.33
CA PRO A 7 20.24 -3.25 20.35
C PRO A 7 20.64 -1.84 20.80
N LYS A 8 21.68 -1.72 21.64
CA LYS A 8 22.24 -0.42 22.04
C LYS A 8 22.99 0.29 20.92
N VAL A 9 23.44 -0.45 19.90
CA VAL A 9 24.13 0.09 18.74
C VAL A 9 23.17 0.07 17.55
N ALA A 10 23.00 1.21 16.90
CA ALA A 10 22.16 1.31 15.71
C ALA A 10 22.74 0.44 14.58
N ALA A 11 21.93 -0.48 14.05
CA ALA A 11 22.26 -1.19 12.82
C ALA A 11 21.87 -0.31 11.62
N ALA A 12 22.70 -0.31 10.57
CA ALA A 12 22.33 0.34 9.32
C ALA A 12 21.15 -0.40 8.67
N THR A 13 20.22 0.34 8.07
CA THR A 13 19.09 -0.22 7.33
C THR A 13 19.62 -1.16 6.24
N PHE A 14 19.06 -2.38 6.14
CA PHE A 14 19.40 -3.44 5.17
C PHE A 14 20.67 -4.29 5.44
N GLN A 15 21.36 -4.14 6.57
CA GLN A 15 22.37 -5.13 6.95
C GLN A 15 21.70 -6.41 7.50
N GLY A 16 22.03 -7.56 6.90
CA GLY A 16 21.66 -8.87 7.46
C GLY A 16 22.35 -9.09 8.81
N ASN A 17 21.76 -9.93 9.66
CA ASN A 17 22.31 -10.32 10.98
C ASN A 17 23.63 -11.11 10.91
N GLU A 18 24.29 -11.18 9.75
CA GLU A 18 25.44 -12.04 9.48
C GLU A 18 26.71 -11.63 10.24
N SER A 19 26.77 -10.42 10.80
CA SER A 19 27.96 -9.88 11.46
C SER A 19 27.93 -9.90 13.00
N ASN A 20 26.86 -10.38 13.65
CA ASN A 20 26.74 -10.38 15.12
C ASN A 20 26.74 -11.80 15.71
N THR A 21 27.92 -12.42 15.77
CA THR A 21 28.17 -13.68 16.51
C THR A 21 28.36 -13.48 18.03
N GLY A 22 28.33 -12.23 18.51
CA GLY A 22 28.40 -11.88 19.93
C GLY A 22 27.05 -11.46 20.52
N THR A 23 26.90 -11.58 21.84
CA THR A 23 25.73 -11.10 22.59
C THR A 23 25.65 -9.58 22.50
N VAL A 24 24.89 -9.07 21.53
CA VAL A 24 24.64 -7.63 21.38
C VAL A 24 23.98 -7.12 22.66
N ALA A 25 24.59 -6.14 23.33
CA ALA A 25 23.99 -5.51 24.50
C ALA A 25 22.65 -4.88 24.12
N ARG A 26 21.59 -5.27 24.83
CA ARG A 26 20.22 -4.79 24.60
C ARG A 26 19.74 -3.93 25.75
N GLU A 27 18.78 -3.07 25.47
CA GLU A 27 18.09 -2.30 26.49
C GLU A 27 16.56 -2.41 26.34
N PRO A 28 15.83 -2.38 27.47
CA PRO A 28 14.37 -2.38 27.45
C PRO A 28 13.85 -1.04 26.93
N VAL A 29 12.90 -1.10 26.00
CA VAL A 29 12.20 0.06 25.44
C VAL A 29 10.71 -0.17 25.58
N ARG A 30 10.02 0.80 26.18
CA ARG A 30 8.56 0.80 26.22
C ARG A 30 8.02 1.14 24.84
N ILE A 31 7.20 0.26 24.28
CA ILE A 31 6.53 0.46 23.00
C ILE A 31 5.23 1.21 23.24
N GLN A 32 5.04 2.33 22.54
CA GLN A 32 3.84 3.18 22.60
C GLN A 32 3.04 3.13 21.30
N THR A 33 3.45 2.30 20.35
CA THR A 33 2.84 2.13 19.02
C THR A 33 2.23 0.75 18.88
N GLU A 34 1.27 0.62 17.99
CA GLU A 34 0.61 -0.63 17.66
C GLU A 34 1.44 -1.41 16.63
N ASP A 35 1.57 -2.71 16.84
CA ASP A 35 2.19 -3.63 15.86
C ASP A 35 1.15 -4.23 14.89
N TRP A 36 -0.14 -4.07 15.20
CA TRP A 36 -1.28 -4.59 14.45
C TRP A 36 -2.49 -3.67 14.61
N GLY A 37 -3.24 -3.47 13.53
CA GLY A 37 -4.48 -2.69 13.54
C GLY A 37 -5.47 -3.18 12.52
N SER A 38 -6.76 -3.03 12.83
CA SER A 38 -7.87 -3.30 11.91
C SER A 38 -8.82 -2.11 11.87
N VAL A 39 -9.26 -1.76 10.67
CA VAL A 39 -10.09 -0.58 10.40
C VAL A 39 -11.26 -1.02 9.55
N LEU A 40 -12.48 -0.67 9.97
CA LEU A 40 -13.68 -0.76 9.15
C LEU A 40 -14.00 0.63 8.61
N PHE A 41 -14.36 0.72 7.34
CA PHE A 41 -14.65 2.01 6.70
C PHE A 41 -15.83 1.93 5.73
N ARG A 42 -16.42 3.09 5.46
CA ARG A 42 -17.52 3.27 4.51
C ARG A 42 -17.20 4.44 3.59
N PHE A 43 -17.30 4.20 2.30
CA PHE A 43 -17.17 5.23 1.28
C PHE A 43 -18.44 6.07 1.17
N ALA A 44 -18.31 7.28 0.62
CA ALA A 44 -19.44 8.20 0.41
C ALA A 44 -20.55 7.61 -0.49
N ASN A 45 -20.17 6.74 -1.43
CA ASN A 45 -21.10 6.02 -2.31
C ASN A 45 -21.76 4.79 -1.64
N GLY A 46 -21.53 4.55 -0.35
CA GLY A 46 -22.11 3.44 0.41
C GLY A 46 -21.33 2.13 0.35
N ALA A 47 -20.28 2.04 -0.47
CA ALA A 47 -19.37 0.89 -0.46
C ALA A 47 -18.71 0.74 0.93
N ARG A 48 -18.43 -0.50 1.33
CA ARG A 48 -17.88 -0.85 2.64
C ARG A 48 -16.54 -1.52 2.44
N GLY A 49 -15.63 -1.32 3.39
CA GLY A 49 -14.33 -1.97 3.36
C GLY A 49 -13.79 -2.26 4.74
N SER A 50 -12.76 -3.09 4.75
CA SER A 50 -11.97 -3.42 5.92
C SER A 50 -10.50 -3.45 5.53
N MET A 51 -9.64 -2.95 6.40
CA MET A 51 -8.20 -2.99 6.24
C MET A 51 -7.58 -3.59 7.50
N CYS A 52 -6.55 -4.41 7.31
CA CYS A 52 -5.71 -4.93 8.37
C CYS A 52 -4.26 -4.59 8.07
N VAL A 53 -3.54 -4.05 9.04
CA VAL A 53 -2.10 -3.80 8.98
C VAL A 53 -1.40 -4.57 10.09
N SER A 54 -0.28 -5.22 9.79
CA SER A 54 0.43 -6.07 10.74
C SER A 54 1.93 -6.08 10.49
N GLN A 55 2.70 -5.79 11.52
CA GLN A 55 4.15 -5.99 11.57
C GLN A 55 4.54 -7.31 12.24
N VAL A 56 3.55 -8.09 12.72
CA VAL A 56 3.75 -9.29 13.54
C VAL A 56 3.19 -10.56 12.90
N THR A 57 2.68 -10.48 11.66
CA THR A 57 2.26 -11.65 10.91
C THR A 57 3.48 -12.40 10.39
N ALA A 58 3.90 -13.43 11.13
CA ALA A 58 5.08 -14.23 10.80
C ALA A 58 4.99 -14.83 9.39
N GLY A 59 6.12 -14.84 8.68
CA GLY A 59 6.24 -15.36 7.31
C GLY A 59 5.98 -14.33 6.21
N ARG A 60 5.17 -13.30 6.46
CA ARG A 60 4.95 -12.21 5.49
C ARG A 60 6.15 -11.28 5.44
N LYS A 61 6.57 -10.91 4.22
CA LYS A 61 7.75 -10.06 4.01
C LYS A 61 7.32 -8.63 3.75
N ASN A 62 6.63 -8.41 2.63
CA ASN A 62 6.14 -7.09 2.23
C ASN A 62 4.79 -7.21 1.52
N GLN A 63 3.91 -8.05 2.09
CA GLN A 63 2.62 -8.35 1.50
C GLN A 63 1.65 -7.18 1.68
N LEU A 64 1.35 -6.51 0.57
CA LEU A 64 0.22 -5.63 0.39
C LEU A 64 -0.77 -6.37 -0.51
N THR A 65 -1.96 -6.62 0.00
CA THR A 65 -3.05 -7.22 -0.77
C THR A 65 -4.27 -6.32 -0.72
N PHE A 66 -5.03 -6.33 -1.80
CA PHE A 66 -6.38 -5.79 -1.81
C PHE A 66 -7.29 -6.65 -2.68
N GLU A 67 -8.57 -6.65 -2.32
CA GLU A 67 -9.64 -7.25 -3.09
C GLU A 67 -10.76 -6.23 -3.24
N ILE A 68 -11.30 -6.12 -4.45
CA ILE A 68 -12.42 -5.25 -4.75
C ILE A 68 -13.54 -6.14 -5.28
N ALA A 69 -14.66 -6.17 -4.56
CA ALA A 69 -15.85 -6.91 -4.93
C ALA A 69 -16.94 -5.96 -5.44
N GLY A 70 -17.38 -6.18 -6.69
CA GLY A 70 -18.47 -5.47 -7.33
C GLY A 70 -19.71 -6.34 -7.52
N SER A 71 -20.75 -5.75 -8.10
CA SER A 71 -21.99 -6.47 -8.46
C SER A 71 -21.74 -7.57 -9.49
N GLU A 72 -20.82 -7.37 -10.43
CA GLU A 72 -20.61 -8.26 -11.59
C GLU A 72 -19.40 -9.19 -11.46
N GLY A 73 -18.54 -8.98 -10.47
CA GLY A 73 -17.33 -9.76 -10.29
C GLY A 73 -16.44 -9.18 -9.21
N SER A 74 -15.22 -9.70 -9.09
CA SER A 74 -14.21 -9.20 -8.17
C SER A 74 -12.83 -9.25 -8.79
N LEU A 75 -11.89 -8.54 -8.16
CA LEU A 75 -10.47 -8.65 -8.47
C LEU A 75 -9.67 -8.70 -7.18
N ALA A 76 -8.53 -9.38 -7.21
CA ALA A 76 -7.60 -9.43 -6.11
C ALA A 76 -6.16 -9.32 -6.62
N TRP A 77 -5.34 -8.58 -5.87
CA TRP A 77 -3.92 -8.37 -6.19
C TRP A 77 -3.05 -8.54 -4.96
N ASN A 78 -1.81 -9.00 -5.17
CA ASN A 78 -0.82 -9.24 -4.13
C ASN A 78 0.54 -8.69 -4.58
N SER A 79 1.14 -7.78 -3.80
CA SER A 79 2.45 -7.22 -4.09
C SER A 79 3.60 -8.23 -4.11
N GLU A 80 3.46 -9.38 -3.45
CA GLU A 80 4.44 -10.48 -3.51
C GLU A 80 4.35 -11.26 -4.84
N HIS A 81 3.26 -11.10 -5.59
CA HIS A 81 3.06 -11.60 -6.96
C HIS A 81 2.60 -10.46 -7.88
N PRO A 82 3.44 -9.41 -8.09
CA PRO A 82 2.98 -8.13 -8.62
C PRO A 82 2.52 -8.18 -10.09
N ASN A 83 2.89 -9.22 -10.82
CA ASN A 83 2.52 -9.42 -12.23
C ASN A 83 1.22 -10.21 -12.40
N ASP A 84 0.57 -10.62 -11.30
CA ASP A 84 -0.63 -11.44 -11.33
C ASP A 84 -1.83 -10.64 -10.81
N LEU A 85 -2.88 -10.53 -11.63
CA LEU A 85 -4.18 -10.01 -11.22
C LEU A 85 -5.22 -11.12 -11.30
N TRP A 86 -5.76 -11.52 -10.15
CA TRP A 86 -6.85 -12.48 -10.12
C TRP A 86 -8.18 -11.79 -10.43
N LEU A 87 -8.97 -12.40 -11.32
CA LEU A 87 -10.28 -11.93 -11.74
C LEU A 87 -11.35 -12.97 -11.38
N GLY A 88 -12.26 -12.57 -10.51
CA GLY A 88 -13.39 -13.36 -10.05
C GLY A 88 -14.63 -13.12 -10.91
N HIS A 89 -15.26 -14.21 -11.35
CA HIS A 89 -16.49 -14.17 -12.15
C HIS A 89 -17.60 -14.98 -11.49
N ARG A 90 -18.87 -14.60 -11.71
CA ARG A 90 -20.03 -15.29 -11.13
C ARG A 90 -20.47 -16.51 -11.96
N ASP A 91 -20.36 -16.39 -13.27
CA ASP A 91 -21.00 -17.24 -14.27
C ASP A 91 -20.00 -18.00 -15.16
N LYS A 92 -18.70 -17.75 -14.98
CA LYS A 92 -17.61 -18.42 -15.71
C LYS A 92 -16.41 -18.69 -14.80
N PRO A 93 -15.46 -19.54 -15.21
CA PRO A 93 -14.24 -19.77 -14.44
C PRO A 93 -13.47 -18.47 -14.18
N ASN A 94 -12.90 -18.38 -12.97
CA ASN A 94 -12.00 -17.30 -12.61
C ASN A 94 -10.77 -17.29 -13.53
N GLN A 95 -10.16 -16.11 -13.68
CA GLN A 95 -9.00 -15.91 -14.53
C GLN A 95 -7.83 -15.36 -13.73
N LEU A 96 -6.62 -15.70 -14.17
CA LEU A 96 -5.39 -15.05 -13.74
C LEU A 96 -4.88 -14.22 -14.91
N LEU A 97 -5.05 -12.90 -14.83
CA LEU A 97 -4.47 -11.99 -15.80
C LEU A 97 -3.00 -11.80 -15.43
N ILE A 98 -2.14 -12.47 -16.18
CA ILE A 98 -0.70 -12.23 -16.13
C ILE A 98 -0.44 -10.92 -16.87
N ARG A 99 0.39 -10.07 -16.28
CA ARG A 99 0.76 -8.79 -16.87
C ARG A 99 1.29 -8.96 -18.29
N ASP A 100 0.61 -8.30 -19.21
CA ASP A 100 1.01 -8.19 -20.60
C ASP A 100 0.54 -6.83 -21.14
N PRO A 101 1.43 -5.96 -21.64
CA PRO A 101 1.04 -4.66 -22.20
C PRO A 101 -0.07 -4.74 -23.25
N SER A 102 -0.15 -5.83 -24.02
CA SER A 102 -1.17 -6.03 -25.06
C SER A 102 -2.58 -6.25 -24.50
N LEU A 103 -2.68 -6.75 -23.26
CA LEU A 103 -3.94 -7.01 -22.56
C LEU A 103 -4.35 -5.86 -21.62
N LEU A 104 -3.44 -4.92 -21.34
CA LEU A 104 -3.72 -3.75 -20.53
C LEU A 104 -4.52 -2.69 -21.30
N ALA A 105 -5.36 -1.96 -20.55
CA ALA A 105 -6.08 -0.81 -21.07
C ALA A 105 -5.10 0.26 -21.57
N PRO A 106 -5.43 1.00 -22.66
CA PRO A 106 -4.51 1.95 -23.30
C PRO A 106 -3.89 2.96 -22.33
N GLU A 107 -4.66 3.44 -21.36
CA GLU A 107 -4.28 4.44 -20.37
C GLU A 107 -3.20 3.95 -19.38
N VAL A 108 -3.14 2.65 -19.12
CA VAL A 108 -2.17 2.06 -18.17
C VAL A 108 -1.07 1.25 -18.87
N ARG A 109 -1.18 1.00 -20.17
CA ARG A 109 -0.21 0.22 -20.95
C ARG A 109 1.20 0.78 -20.85
N ALA A 110 1.35 2.11 -20.84
CA ALA A 110 2.66 2.77 -20.74
C ALA A 110 3.40 2.41 -19.43
N PHE A 111 2.68 1.96 -18.40
CA PHE A 111 3.30 1.51 -17.15
C PHE A 111 3.91 0.11 -17.23
N ALA A 112 3.72 -0.64 -18.31
CA ALA A 112 4.40 -1.90 -18.57
C ALA A 112 5.56 -1.69 -19.54
N ASN A 113 6.78 -1.66 -19.01
CA ASN A 113 7.97 -1.40 -19.80
C ASN A 113 8.47 -2.67 -20.51
N TYR A 114 8.24 -3.85 -19.96
CA TYR A 114 8.62 -5.11 -20.59
C TYR A 114 7.46 -5.81 -21.28
N PRO A 115 7.73 -6.61 -22.34
CA PRO A 115 6.73 -7.47 -22.97
C PRO A 115 6.14 -8.51 -22.01
N GLY A 116 5.01 -9.11 -22.40
CA GLY A 116 4.44 -10.26 -21.68
C GLY A 116 5.49 -11.34 -21.38
N GLY A 117 5.44 -11.87 -20.16
CA GLY A 117 6.37 -12.89 -19.66
C GLY A 117 7.68 -12.36 -19.04
N HIS A 118 7.98 -11.07 -19.16
CA HIS A 118 9.12 -10.44 -18.50
C HIS A 118 8.66 -9.69 -17.26
N ASN A 119 9.04 -10.19 -16.09
CA ASN A 119 8.56 -9.66 -14.81
C ASN A 119 9.11 -8.27 -14.52
N GLU A 120 8.27 -7.44 -13.92
CA GLU A 120 8.74 -6.28 -13.13
C GLU A 120 8.43 -6.52 -11.65
N GLY A 121 9.01 -5.70 -10.79
CA GLY A 121 8.79 -5.82 -9.35
C GLY A 121 8.92 -4.50 -8.62
N PHE A 122 9.30 -4.60 -7.35
CA PHE A 122 9.35 -3.46 -6.42
C PHE A 122 10.13 -2.23 -6.96
N PRO A 123 11.32 -2.36 -7.57
CA PRO A 123 12.05 -1.20 -8.11
C PRO A 123 11.31 -0.48 -9.23
N ASP A 124 10.52 -1.21 -10.02
CA ASP A 124 9.78 -0.65 -11.15
C ASP A 124 8.69 0.32 -10.68
N THR A 125 8.05 0.08 -9.53
CA THR A 125 7.10 1.03 -8.94
C THR A 125 7.71 2.42 -8.77
N PHE A 126 8.92 2.50 -8.22
CA PHE A 126 9.62 3.78 -8.02
C PHE A 126 10.06 4.40 -9.34
N LYS A 127 10.56 3.58 -10.27
CA LYS A 127 10.88 4.02 -11.65
C LYS A 127 9.66 4.70 -12.28
N GLN A 128 8.49 4.06 -12.21
CA GLN A 128 7.26 4.61 -12.78
C GLN A 128 6.77 5.87 -12.06
N LEU A 129 6.88 5.92 -10.72
CA LEU A 129 6.55 7.10 -9.94
C LEU A 129 7.42 8.31 -10.34
N TYR A 130 8.75 8.13 -10.38
CA TYR A 130 9.66 9.20 -10.79
C TYR A 130 9.40 9.62 -12.22
N ARG A 131 9.18 8.66 -13.14
CA ARG A 131 8.86 8.98 -14.53
C ARG A 131 7.60 9.85 -14.63
N ALA A 132 6.54 9.50 -13.90
CA ALA A 132 5.30 10.26 -13.89
C ALA A 132 5.50 11.70 -13.37
N ILE A 133 6.27 11.88 -12.29
CA ILE A 133 6.58 13.19 -11.72
C ILE A 133 7.39 14.03 -12.72
N TYR A 134 8.50 13.49 -13.24
CA TYR A 134 9.37 14.25 -14.14
C TYR A 134 8.72 14.56 -15.48
N GLN A 135 7.87 13.67 -16.01
CA GLN A 135 7.09 13.95 -17.23
C GLN A 135 6.12 15.11 -17.01
N TYR A 136 5.36 15.08 -15.91
CA TYR A 136 4.43 16.16 -15.56
C TYR A 136 5.13 17.52 -15.40
N LEU A 137 6.32 17.52 -14.78
CA LEU A 137 7.14 18.73 -14.66
C LEU A 137 7.68 19.23 -16.01
N ALA A 138 8.13 18.32 -16.86
CA ALA A 138 8.69 18.65 -18.17
C ALA A 138 7.64 19.16 -19.16
N GLU A 139 6.41 18.64 -19.10
CA GLU A 139 5.28 19.09 -19.93
C GLU A 139 4.83 20.52 -19.58
N GLY A 140 4.97 20.92 -18.31
CA GLY A 140 4.62 22.28 -17.84
C GLY A 140 3.12 22.60 -17.86
N ASP A 141 2.27 21.67 -18.30
CA ASP A 141 0.81 21.79 -18.25
C ASP A 141 0.26 21.26 -16.92
N PHE A 142 0.32 22.12 -15.90
CA PHE A 142 -0.15 21.79 -14.56
C PHE A 142 -1.68 21.77 -14.40
N SER A 143 -2.43 21.96 -15.49
CA SER A 143 -3.89 21.79 -15.49
C SER A 143 -4.29 20.32 -15.66
N ARG A 144 -3.37 19.46 -16.13
CA ARG A 144 -3.63 18.05 -16.34
C ARG A 144 -3.76 17.28 -15.02
N PRO A 145 -4.64 16.26 -14.96
CA PRO A 145 -4.69 15.36 -13.82
C PRO A 145 -3.32 14.70 -13.58
N ARG A 146 -2.87 14.71 -12.33
CA ARG A 146 -1.67 13.96 -11.92
C ARG A 146 -2.02 12.48 -11.80
N ILE A 147 -1.07 11.64 -12.19
CA ILE A 147 -1.12 10.17 -12.02
C ILE A 147 -0.27 9.70 -10.83
N PHE A 148 0.11 10.64 -9.95
CA PHE A 148 0.91 10.42 -8.75
C PHE A 148 0.37 11.28 -7.60
N ALA A 149 0.69 10.87 -6.37
CA ALA A 149 0.24 11.57 -5.16
C ALA A 149 0.98 12.91 -4.99
N GLY A 150 0.21 13.98 -4.76
CA GLY A 150 0.70 15.31 -4.40
C GLY A 150 0.54 15.62 -2.90
N PHE A 151 0.74 16.89 -2.54
CA PHE A 151 0.56 17.35 -1.15
C PHE A 151 -0.88 17.23 -0.68
N GLU A 152 -1.86 17.41 -1.57
CA GLU A 152 -3.27 17.28 -1.22
C GLU A 152 -3.62 15.83 -0.84
N ASP A 153 -3.07 14.86 -1.56
CA ASP A 153 -3.25 13.43 -1.26
C ASP A 153 -2.57 13.06 0.08
N GLY A 154 -1.39 13.63 0.35
CA GLY A 154 -0.72 13.49 1.63
C GLY A 154 -1.51 14.10 2.79
N HIS A 155 -2.15 15.26 2.59
CA HIS A 155 -3.02 15.84 3.61
C HIS A 155 -4.26 14.97 3.89
N GLU A 156 -4.89 14.41 2.84
CA GLU A 156 -6.01 13.48 2.98
C GLU A 156 -5.62 12.20 3.75
N GLU A 157 -4.41 11.67 3.54
CA GLU A 157 -3.87 10.54 4.30
C GLU A 157 -3.72 10.87 5.79
N VAL A 158 -3.20 12.06 6.13
CA VAL A 158 -3.09 12.52 7.52
C VAL A 158 -4.47 12.62 8.18
N LEU A 159 -5.47 13.20 7.49
CA LEU A 159 -6.84 13.30 8.01
C LEU A 159 -7.46 11.92 8.27
N LEU A 160 -7.17 10.94 7.41
CA LEU A 160 -7.59 9.56 7.61
C LEU A 160 -6.93 8.95 8.85
N CYS A 161 -5.61 9.10 9.01
CA CYS A 161 -4.86 8.63 10.16
C CYS A 161 -5.36 9.25 11.47
N GLU A 162 -5.63 10.56 11.50
CA GLU A 162 -6.22 11.24 12.65
C GLU A 162 -7.60 10.67 13.01
N ALA A 163 -8.45 10.41 12.01
CA ALA A 163 -9.76 9.81 12.24
C ALA A 163 -9.67 8.38 12.78
N ILE A 164 -8.71 7.58 12.30
CA ILE A 164 -8.45 6.23 12.82
C ILE A 164 -7.99 6.29 14.27
N LEU A 165 -7.07 7.19 14.62
CA LEU A 165 -6.59 7.36 15.99
C LEU A 165 -7.71 7.84 16.94
N GLU A 166 -8.56 8.75 16.49
CA GLU A 166 -9.70 9.20 17.27
C GLU A 166 -10.76 8.10 17.44
N SER A 167 -11.03 7.31 16.38
CA SER A 167 -11.90 6.14 16.47
C SER A 167 -11.34 5.12 17.46
N HIS A 168 -10.04 4.88 17.46
CA HIS A 168 -9.38 4.02 18.44
C HIS A 168 -9.50 4.56 19.87
N ARG A 169 -9.37 5.87 20.10
CA ARG A 169 -9.51 6.45 21.46
C ARG A 169 -10.94 6.40 21.96
N THR A 170 -11.91 6.68 21.09
CA THR A 170 -13.33 6.82 21.47
C THR A 170 -14.13 5.53 21.35
N GLN A 171 -13.61 4.54 20.62
CA GLN A 171 -14.28 3.28 20.30
C GLN A 171 -15.60 3.49 19.53
N THR A 172 -15.63 4.51 18.65
CA THR A 172 -16.82 4.87 17.86
C THR A 172 -16.50 5.12 16.38
N TRP A 173 -17.54 5.22 15.55
CA TRP A 173 -17.41 5.66 14.17
C TRP A 173 -17.07 7.15 14.11
N VAL A 174 -15.97 7.49 13.45
CA VAL A 174 -15.51 8.88 13.29
C VAL A 174 -15.58 9.28 11.82
N PRO A 175 -16.25 10.39 11.47
CA PRO A 175 -16.21 10.94 10.12
C PRO A 175 -14.83 11.57 9.85
N ILE A 176 -14.33 11.43 8.62
CA ILE A 176 -13.10 12.09 8.20
C ILE A 176 -13.37 13.58 8.03
N LYS A 177 -12.61 14.42 8.73
CA LYS A 177 -12.76 15.89 8.73
C LYS A 177 -12.16 16.50 7.47
N ARG A 178 -12.80 16.30 6.33
CA ARG A 178 -12.44 16.99 5.09
C ARG A 178 -12.96 18.42 5.18
N ASN A 179 -12.08 19.40 5.05
CA ASN A 179 -12.52 20.77 4.82
C ASN A 179 -13.31 20.78 3.51
N GLN A 180 -14.61 21.08 3.56
CA GLN A 180 -15.37 21.29 2.33
C GLN A 180 -14.68 22.41 1.56
N LYS A 181 -14.11 22.10 0.40
CA LYS A 181 -13.77 23.13 -0.58
C LYS A 181 -15.08 23.84 -0.93
N SER A 182 -15.17 25.13 -0.60
CA SER A 182 -16.19 26.06 -1.08
C SER A 182 -16.16 26.14 -2.60
#